data_AF-A0A6P5YAY3-F1
#
_entry.id   AF-A0A6P5YAY3-F1
#
_cell.length_a   1.000
_cell.length_b   1.000
_cell.length_c   1.000
_cell.angle_alpha   90.00
_cell.angle_beta   90.00
_cell.angle_gamma   90.00
#
_symmetry.space_group_name_H-M   'P 1'
#
loop_
_entity.id
_entity.type
_entity.pdbx_description
1 polymer ?
#
loop_
_entity_poly.entity_id
_entity_poly.type
_entity_poly.pdbx_seq_one_letter_code
_entity_poly.pdbx_strand_id
1 'polypeptide(L)'
;MSQIIATKRNCVCKAIYFHAKAFLLTVNLGHFFVVTEKGVSASALPYRRTPSTWLKISPQDFRWRKKNICKFAKKVLTPSQIGLLIGVALAPEIPEDLYHLIKKAMAIRKHLERNRKDKDSKFRLILVESRIQRLARYYKTKKLPPVWKYDSTTASTLVA
;
A
#
# COMPACT_ATOMS: atom_id res chain seq x y z
N MET A 1 17.58 36.91 -39.90
CA MET A 1 18.04 35.71 -39.17
C MET A 1 17.73 35.92 -37.70
N SER A 2 16.46 35.90 -37.31
CA SER A 2 15.69 34.69 -36.99
C SER A 2 16.10 34.05 -35.66
N GLN A 3 15.55 34.67 -34.61
CA GLN A 3 14.85 34.08 -33.47
C GLN A 3 15.58 33.28 -32.38
N ILE A 4 15.63 33.96 -31.24
CA ILE A 4 15.47 33.51 -29.85
C ILE A 4 14.20 32.63 -29.70
N ILE A 5 14.32 31.36 -29.26
CA ILE A 5 13.22 30.59 -28.65
C ILE A 5 13.71 29.76 -27.45
N ALA A 6 12.98 29.93 -26.35
CA ALA A 6 13.13 29.45 -24.99
C ALA A 6 13.30 27.94 -24.73
N THR A 7 14.01 27.61 -23.66
CA THR A 7 13.54 26.62 -22.66
C THR A 7 13.96 26.99 -21.22
N LYS A 8 13.40 28.10 -20.70
CA LYS A 8 13.16 28.28 -19.26
C LYS A 8 12.08 27.27 -18.81
N ARG A 9 12.44 26.03 -18.44
CA ARG A 9 11.49 25.09 -17.78
C ARG A 9 12.10 24.13 -16.74
N ASN A 10 13.26 24.42 -16.16
CA ASN A 10 13.90 23.46 -15.23
C ASN A 10 14.21 23.94 -13.81
N CYS A 11 13.92 25.19 -13.43
CA CYS A 11 14.28 25.67 -12.09
C CYS A 11 13.15 25.66 -11.05
N VAL A 12 11.87 25.74 -11.45
CA VAL A 12 10.77 25.85 -10.47
C VAL A 12 10.30 24.47 -9.96
N CYS A 13 10.38 23.41 -10.78
CA CYS A 13 9.91 22.08 -10.38
C CYS A 13 10.83 21.35 -9.39
N LYS A 14 12.14 21.64 -9.40
CA LYS A 14 13.09 21.02 -8.45
C LYS A 14 12.97 21.59 -7.03
N ALA A 15 12.61 22.87 -6.89
CA ALA A 15 12.44 23.51 -5.58
C ALA A 15 11.24 22.95 -4.80
N ILE A 16 10.12 22.68 -5.49
CA ILE A 16 8.93 22.05 -4.88
C ILE A 16 9.24 20.63 -4.41
N TYR A 17 10.05 19.89 -5.19
CA TYR A 17 10.46 18.51 -4.85
C TYR A 17 11.37 18.43 -3.63
N PHE A 18 12.22 19.44 -3.40
CA PHE A 18 13.15 19.43 -2.27
C PHE A 18 12.46 19.88 -0.97
N HIS A 19 11.56 20.87 -1.03
CA HIS A 19 10.81 21.32 0.14
C HIS A 19 9.75 20.30 0.59
N ALA A 20 9.14 19.56 -0.33
CA ALA A 20 8.24 18.45 0.00
C ALA A 20 8.96 17.27 0.68
N LYS A 21 10.26 17.09 0.45
CA LYS A 21 11.04 15.98 1.04
C LYS A 21 11.35 16.20 2.52
N ALA A 22 11.53 17.46 2.95
CA ALA A 22 11.80 17.84 4.33
C ALA A 22 10.55 17.76 5.23
N PHE A 23 9.36 18.05 4.68
CA PHE A 23 8.10 17.98 5.46
C PHE A 23 7.59 16.55 5.73
N LEU A 24 8.23 15.53 5.16
CA LEU A 24 7.79 14.12 5.22
C LEU A 24 8.39 13.31 6.39
N LEU A 25 9.15 13.94 7.29
CA LEU A 25 9.78 13.24 8.44
C LEU A 25 8.93 13.21 9.72
N THR A 26 7.80 13.91 9.79
CA THR A 26 6.97 13.95 11.01
C THR A 26 5.47 13.94 10.72
N VAL A 27 4.88 12.83 10.26
CA VAL A 27 3.47 12.57 10.64
C VAL A 27 3.18 11.08 10.70
N ASN A 28 2.57 10.73 11.84
CA ASN A 28 1.91 9.49 12.20
C ASN A 28 1.18 8.80 11.03
N LEU A 29 1.19 7.48 11.05
CA LEU A 29 0.72 6.56 10.01
C LEU A 29 -0.83 6.45 9.85
N GLY A 30 -1.60 7.36 10.45
CA GLY A 30 -3.05 7.48 10.24
C GLY A 30 -3.39 8.69 9.36
N HIS A 31 -4.40 8.56 8.49
CA HIS A 31 -5.03 9.68 7.77
C HIS A 31 -4.07 10.65 7.04
N PHE A 32 -3.16 10.14 6.19
CA PHE A 32 -2.00 10.95 5.76
C PHE A 32 -2.22 11.94 4.58
N PHE A 33 -3.38 12.03 3.92
CA PHE A 33 -3.47 12.85 2.69
C PHE A 33 -4.80 13.62 2.44
N VAL A 34 -5.76 13.60 3.35
CA VAL A 34 -7.03 14.37 3.22
C VAL A 34 -7.12 15.37 4.36
N VAL A 35 -7.47 16.62 4.04
CA VAL A 35 -7.49 17.77 4.97
C VAL A 35 -8.87 17.99 5.62
N THR A 36 -9.92 17.28 5.20
CA THR A 36 -11.27 17.48 5.73
C THR A 36 -11.78 16.22 6.45
N GLU A 37 -12.06 16.40 7.74
CA GLU A 37 -12.72 15.50 8.69
C GLU A 37 -11.93 14.29 9.22
N LYS A 38 -11.71 14.27 10.56
CA LYS A 38 -11.03 13.19 11.29
C LYS A 38 -12.00 12.04 11.56
N GLY A 39 -12.20 11.16 10.58
CA GLY A 39 -12.95 9.92 10.79
C GLY A 39 -12.22 8.94 11.72
N VAL A 40 -12.90 8.40 12.73
CA VAL A 40 -12.40 7.31 13.60
C VAL A 40 -13.14 6.03 13.23
N SER A 41 -12.46 5.14 12.51
CA SER A 41 -12.97 3.81 12.17
C SER A 41 -11.88 2.79 12.42
N ALA A 42 -11.97 2.11 13.56
CA ALA A 42 -11.02 1.07 13.98
C ALA A 42 -11.78 -0.05 14.70
N SER A 43 -11.26 -1.28 14.61
CA SER A 43 -11.80 -2.41 15.38
C SER A 43 -11.48 -2.25 16.87
N ALA A 44 -12.49 -2.38 17.73
CA ALA A 44 -12.30 -2.43 19.19
C ALA A 44 -12.12 -3.89 19.63
N LEU A 45 -10.87 -4.28 19.90
CA LEU A 45 -10.57 -5.62 20.40
C LEU A 45 -11.12 -5.78 21.83
N PRO A 46 -11.68 -6.96 22.18
CA PRO A 46 -12.12 -7.21 23.55
C PRO A 46 -10.92 -7.20 24.50
N TYR A 47 -11.14 -6.77 25.75
CA TYR A 47 -10.11 -6.77 26.78
C TYR A 47 -9.53 -8.17 27.01
N ARG A 48 -10.40 -9.19 27.03
CA ARG A 48 -10.03 -10.59 27.27
C ARG A 48 -9.54 -11.24 25.97
N ARG A 49 -8.28 -11.70 25.96
CA ARG A 49 -7.65 -12.38 24.80
C ARG A 49 -7.90 -13.89 24.75
N THR A 50 -8.44 -14.49 25.81
CA THR A 50 -8.81 -15.93 25.80
C THR A 50 -10.08 -16.14 24.99
N PRO A 51 -10.21 -17.25 24.24
CA PRO A 51 -11.44 -17.58 23.56
C PRO A 51 -12.61 -17.66 24.55
N SER A 52 -13.83 -17.37 24.08
CA SER A 52 -15.04 -17.49 24.90
C SER A 52 -15.26 -18.93 25.33
N THR A 53 -15.82 -19.14 26.52
CA THR A 53 -16.06 -20.47 27.10
C THR A 53 -17.05 -21.31 26.30
N TRP A 54 -17.96 -20.67 25.57
CA TRP A 54 -18.92 -21.32 24.66
C TRP A 54 -18.27 -21.86 23.39
N LEU A 55 -17.08 -21.37 23.03
CA LEU A 55 -16.33 -21.84 21.88
C LEU A 55 -15.59 -23.13 22.25
N LYS A 56 -16.21 -24.28 21.97
CA LYS A 56 -15.64 -25.62 22.21
C LYS A 56 -14.56 -25.92 21.17
N ILE A 57 -13.33 -25.44 21.39
CA ILE A 57 -12.20 -25.70 20.48
C ILE A 57 -11.57 -27.04 20.82
N SER A 58 -11.71 -28.03 19.94
CA SER A 58 -10.99 -29.30 20.02
C SER A 58 -9.54 -29.16 19.52
N PRO A 59 -8.57 -29.96 20.01
CA PRO A 59 -7.25 -30.09 19.36
C PRO A 59 -7.33 -30.44 17.86
N GLN A 60 -8.38 -31.15 17.41
CA GLN A 60 -8.63 -31.38 15.98
C GLN A 60 -8.99 -30.08 15.24
N ASP A 61 -9.66 -29.12 15.89
CA ASP A 61 -10.02 -27.83 15.28
C ASP A 61 -8.81 -26.95 15.04
N PHE A 62 -7.79 -26.99 15.91
CA PHE A 62 -6.52 -26.31 15.65
C PHE A 62 -5.80 -26.89 14.43
N ARG A 63 -5.83 -28.21 14.27
CA ARG A 63 -5.26 -28.90 13.11
C ARG A 63 -6.06 -28.60 11.83
N TRP A 64 -7.39 -28.61 11.92
CA TRP A 64 -8.30 -28.21 10.84
C TRP A 64 -8.08 -26.75 10.43
N ARG A 65 -7.91 -25.85 11.40
CA ARG A 65 -7.62 -24.42 11.20
C ARG A 65 -6.32 -24.23 10.43
N LYS A 66 -5.22 -24.85 10.89
CA LYS A 66 -3.93 -24.85 10.18
C LYS A 66 -4.06 -25.40 8.76
N LYS A 67 -4.79 -26.51 8.57
CA LYS A 67 -4.98 -27.16 7.26
C LYS A 67 -5.77 -26.27 6.29
N ASN A 68 -6.81 -25.61 6.76
CA ASN A 68 -7.57 -24.67 5.94
C ASN A 68 -6.80 -23.40 5.61
N ILE A 69 -6.02 -22.85 6.54
CA ILE A 69 -5.15 -21.70 6.26
C ILE A 69 -4.22 -22.01 5.08
N CYS A 70 -3.54 -23.16 5.11
CA CYS A 70 -2.70 -23.59 4.00
C CYS A 70 -3.51 -23.82 2.71
N LYS A 71 -4.73 -24.35 2.80
CA LYS A 71 -5.62 -24.55 1.66
C LYS A 71 -6.06 -23.24 1.02
N PHE A 72 -6.40 -22.22 1.81
CA PHE A 72 -6.84 -20.90 1.32
C PHE A 72 -5.67 -20.05 0.84
N ALA A 73 -4.50 -20.16 1.47
CA ALA A 73 -3.27 -19.54 0.97
C ALA A 73 -2.88 -20.08 -0.41
N LYS A 74 -3.02 -21.40 -0.65
CA LYS A 74 -2.84 -22.01 -1.99
C LYS A 74 -3.82 -21.49 -3.04
N LYS A 75 -4.97 -20.95 -2.62
CA LYS A 75 -5.97 -20.33 -3.51
C LYS A 75 -5.70 -18.83 -3.75
N VAL A 76 -4.54 -18.31 -3.36
CA VAL A 76 -4.11 -16.91 -3.57
C VAL A 76 -5.04 -15.90 -2.89
N LEU A 77 -5.68 -16.25 -1.78
CA LEU A 77 -6.37 -15.27 -0.95
C LEU A 77 -5.36 -14.44 -0.15
N THR A 78 -5.63 -13.15 0.02
CA THR A 78 -4.73 -12.30 0.77
C THR A 78 -4.86 -12.55 2.29
N PRO A 79 -3.80 -12.32 3.07
CA PRO A 79 -3.82 -12.52 4.52
C PRO A 79 -4.95 -11.78 5.24
N SER A 80 -5.33 -10.58 4.79
CA SER A 80 -6.50 -9.86 5.32
C SER A 80 -7.82 -10.62 5.07
N GLN A 81 -8.00 -11.16 3.86
CA GLN A 81 -9.18 -11.95 3.49
C GLN A 81 -9.22 -13.28 4.25
N ILE A 82 -8.06 -13.93 4.42
CA ILE A 82 -7.91 -15.14 5.24
C ILE A 82 -8.13 -14.81 6.72
N GLY A 83 -7.75 -13.62 7.18
CA GLY A 83 -7.99 -13.12 8.53
C GLY A 83 -9.47 -12.96 8.85
N LEU A 84 -10.24 -12.41 7.91
CA LEU A 84 -11.71 -12.37 7.99
C LEU A 84 -12.33 -13.78 8.03
N LEU A 85 -11.74 -14.72 7.30
CA LEU A 85 -12.27 -16.09 7.20
C LEU A 85 -11.88 -16.97 8.40
N ILE A 86 -10.63 -16.88 8.89
CA ILE A 86 -10.02 -17.86 9.82
C ILE A 86 -9.06 -17.22 10.85
N GLY A 87 -8.70 -15.94 10.74
CA GLY A 87 -8.01 -15.19 11.80
C GLY A 87 -6.51 -15.45 11.99
N VAL A 88 -5.79 -16.01 11.01
CA VAL A 88 -4.31 -16.12 11.01
C VAL A 88 -3.75 -16.02 9.58
N ALA A 89 -2.67 -15.27 9.40
CA ALA A 89 -2.06 -14.90 8.11
C ALA A 89 -0.86 -15.79 7.71
N LEU A 90 -0.85 -16.31 6.47
CA LEU A 90 0.37 -16.81 5.80
C LEU A 90 1.07 -15.62 5.14
N ALA A 91 2.40 -15.48 5.27
CA ALA A 91 3.09 -14.27 4.79
C ALA A 91 3.48 -14.38 3.30
N PRO A 92 2.99 -13.49 2.41
CA PRO A 92 3.51 -13.37 1.05
C PRO A 92 4.92 -12.75 1.03
N GLU A 93 5.70 -13.08 -0.01
CA GLU A 93 7.05 -12.53 -0.27
C GLU A 93 7.04 -10.99 -0.36
N ILE A 94 5.96 -10.42 -0.90
CA ILE A 94 5.73 -8.97 -0.95
C ILE A 94 4.69 -8.62 0.12
N PRO A 95 4.96 -7.63 1.01
CA PRO A 95 3.98 -7.16 1.99
C PRO A 95 2.64 -6.77 1.33
N GLU A 96 1.55 -7.24 1.91
CA GLU A 96 0.19 -7.07 1.38
C GLU A 96 -0.17 -5.58 1.13
N ASP A 97 0.25 -4.69 2.02
CA ASP A 97 0.02 -3.24 1.89
C ASP A 97 0.61 -2.67 0.59
N LEU A 98 1.82 -3.14 0.25
CA LEU A 98 2.56 -2.66 -0.92
C LEU A 98 1.91 -3.15 -2.20
N TYR A 99 1.51 -4.43 -2.23
CA TYR A 99 0.80 -5.05 -3.35
C TYR A 99 -0.49 -4.29 -3.69
N HIS A 100 -1.32 -3.96 -2.70
CA HIS A 100 -2.58 -3.23 -2.93
C HIS A 100 -2.37 -1.80 -3.41
N LEU A 101 -1.34 -1.10 -2.95
CA LEU A 101 -1.03 0.25 -3.41
C LEU A 101 -0.50 0.25 -4.84
N ILE A 102 0.35 -0.71 -5.20
CA ILE A 102 0.85 -0.86 -6.58
C ILE A 102 -0.31 -1.18 -7.52
N LYS A 103 -1.19 -2.12 -7.15
CA LYS A 103 -2.40 -2.46 -7.92
C LYS A 103 -3.29 -1.23 -8.16
N LYS A 104 -3.48 -0.39 -7.13
CA LYS A 104 -4.22 0.87 -7.25
C LYS A 104 -3.53 1.86 -8.19
N ALA A 105 -2.21 2.02 -8.10
CA ALA A 105 -1.44 2.89 -8.97
C ALA A 105 -1.53 2.46 -10.44
N MET A 106 -1.47 1.15 -10.73
CA MET A 106 -1.64 0.61 -12.08
C MET A 106 -3.03 0.90 -12.65
N ALA A 107 -4.09 0.76 -11.84
CA ALA A 107 -5.45 1.09 -12.26
C ALA A 107 -5.60 2.57 -12.63
N ILE A 108 -5.01 3.47 -11.83
CA ILE A 108 -5.04 4.93 -12.10
C ILE A 108 -4.24 5.25 -13.38
N ARG A 109 -3.10 4.59 -13.61
CA ARG A 109 -2.31 4.77 -14.85
C ARG A 109 -3.09 4.33 -16.09
N LYS A 110 -3.71 3.16 -16.05
CA LYS A 110 -4.59 2.66 -17.13
C LYS A 110 -5.77 3.60 -17.40
N HIS A 111 -6.32 4.23 -16.36
CA HIS A 111 -7.37 5.24 -16.52
C HIS A 111 -6.84 6.51 -17.22
N LEU A 112 -5.67 7.00 -16.82
CA LEU A 112 -5.05 8.22 -17.36
C LEU A 112 -4.59 8.08 -18.81
N GLU A 113 -4.32 6.86 -19.30
CA GLU A 113 -4.01 6.60 -20.71
C GLU A 113 -5.13 7.07 -21.64
N ARG A 114 -6.39 6.85 -21.24
CA ARG A 114 -7.59 7.30 -21.96
C ARG A 114 -7.97 8.73 -21.56
N ASN A 115 -7.82 9.07 -20.29
CA ASN A 115 -8.25 10.35 -19.71
C ASN A 115 -7.07 11.26 -19.37
N ARG A 116 -6.35 11.74 -20.40
CA ARG A 116 -5.13 12.56 -20.21
C ARG A 116 -5.38 13.93 -19.56
N LYS A 117 -6.60 14.45 -19.64
CA LYS A 117 -6.97 15.79 -19.13
C LYS A 117 -7.39 15.78 -17.67
N ASP A 118 -7.66 14.62 -17.09
CA ASP A 118 -8.06 14.52 -15.68
C ASP A 118 -6.90 14.90 -14.77
N LYS A 119 -7.09 15.97 -13.99
CA LYS A 119 -6.11 16.50 -13.04
C LYS A 119 -6.25 15.86 -11.66
N ASP A 120 -7.46 15.44 -11.26
CA ASP A 120 -7.71 14.83 -9.95
C ASP A 120 -7.05 13.45 -9.90
N SER A 121 -7.23 12.62 -10.93
CA SER A 121 -6.58 11.31 -11.03
C SER A 121 -5.05 11.40 -11.04
N LYS A 122 -4.47 12.44 -11.66
CA LYS A 122 -3.02 12.69 -11.61
C LYS A 122 -2.57 13.04 -10.20
N PHE A 123 -3.31 13.89 -9.50
CA PHE A 123 -3.02 14.23 -8.11
C PHE A 123 -3.08 12.98 -7.23
N ARG A 124 -4.16 12.18 -7.34
CA ARG A 124 -4.33 10.90 -6.63
C ARG A 124 -3.17 9.93 -6.90
N LEU A 125 -2.69 9.83 -8.14
CA LEU A 125 -1.51 9.01 -8.48
C LEU A 125 -0.28 9.45 -7.70
N ILE A 126 0.00 10.75 -7.63
CA ILE A 126 1.14 11.31 -6.88
C ILE A 126 1.03 10.95 -5.39
N LEU A 127 -0.18 10.99 -4.81
CA LEU A 127 -0.38 10.61 -3.40
C LEU A 127 -0.08 9.13 -3.18
N VAL A 128 -0.58 8.28 -4.07
CA VAL A 128 -0.38 6.82 -3.98
C VAL A 128 1.11 6.48 -4.14
N GLU A 129 1.80 7.07 -5.11
CA GLU A 129 3.24 6.85 -5.31
C GLU A 129 4.07 7.35 -4.12
N SER A 130 3.70 8.49 -3.55
CA SER A 130 4.32 9.01 -2.32
C SER A 130 4.14 8.05 -1.14
N ARG A 131 2.96 7.42 -1.01
CA ARG A 131 2.71 6.40 0.03
C ARG A 131 3.53 5.13 -0.19
N ILE A 132 3.64 4.67 -1.43
CA ILE A 132 4.49 3.50 -1.78
C ILE A 132 5.93 3.76 -1.37
N GLN A 133 6.50 4.93 -1.71
CA GLN A 133 7.87 5.27 -1.35
C GLN A 133 8.10 5.36 0.17
N ARG A 134 7.11 5.85 0.94
CA ARG A 134 7.18 5.87 2.41
C ARG A 134 7.19 4.46 3.00
N LEU A 135 6.28 3.59 2.55
CA LEU A 135 6.23 2.21 3.02
C LEU A 135 7.46 1.40 2.60
N ALA A 136 7.95 1.61 1.38
CA ALA A 136 9.17 0.99 0.90
C ALA A 136 10.36 1.31 1.83
N ARG A 137 10.51 2.56 2.28
CA ARG A 137 11.55 2.93 3.26
C ARG A 137 11.40 2.17 4.58
N TYR A 138 10.19 2.09 5.12
CA TYR A 138 9.92 1.36 6.36
C TYR A 138 10.25 -0.14 6.24
N TYR A 139 9.86 -0.76 5.12
CA TYR A 139 10.10 -2.18 4.92
C TYR A 139 11.54 -2.53 4.55
N LYS A 140 12.30 -1.63 3.91
CA LYS A 140 13.75 -1.81 3.68
C LYS A 140 14.54 -2.00 4.98
N THR A 141 14.09 -1.38 6.07
CA THR A 141 14.73 -1.53 7.38
C THR A 141 14.39 -2.86 8.05
N LYS A 142 13.28 -3.52 7.69
CA LYS A 142 12.77 -4.69 8.42
C LYS A 142 12.74 -6.01 7.64
N LYS A 143 12.32 -5.99 6.37
CA LYS A 143 11.93 -7.20 5.60
C LYS A 143 12.39 -7.21 4.14
N LEU A 144 12.61 -6.06 3.50
CA LEU A 144 12.93 -5.97 2.06
C LEU A 144 14.43 -5.77 1.83
N PRO A 145 14.98 -6.27 0.71
CA PRO A 145 16.37 -6.00 0.37
C PRO A 145 16.59 -4.50 0.11
N PRO A 146 17.75 -3.95 0.50
CA PRO A 146 18.01 -2.51 0.45
C PRO A 146 17.97 -1.94 -0.98
N VAL A 147 18.27 -2.80 -1.98
CA VAL A 147 18.29 -2.47 -3.41
C VAL A 147 16.89 -2.24 -4.00
N TRP A 148 15.83 -2.77 -3.36
CA TRP A 148 14.48 -2.75 -3.92
C TRP A 148 13.99 -1.33 -4.27
N LYS A 149 13.46 -1.13 -5.48
CA LYS A 149 12.90 0.16 -5.92
C LYS A 149 11.55 -0.05 -6.59
N TYR A 150 10.67 0.93 -6.43
CA TYR A 150 9.41 0.98 -7.15
C TYR A 150 9.60 1.76 -8.45
N ASP A 151 9.50 1.05 -9.56
CA ASP A 151 9.46 1.63 -10.90
C ASP A 151 8.11 1.29 -11.54
N SER A 152 7.53 2.26 -12.25
CA SER A 152 6.18 2.10 -12.79
C SER A 152 6.09 1.14 -13.97
N THR A 153 7.21 0.87 -14.64
CA THR A 153 7.30 -0.05 -15.78
C THR A 153 7.39 -1.50 -15.31
N THR A 154 8.08 -1.75 -14.19
CA THR A 154 8.24 -3.08 -13.59
C THR A 154 7.06 -3.47 -12.72
N ALA A 155 6.24 -2.51 -12.29
CA ALA A 155 5.08 -2.71 -11.44
C ALA A 155 4.10 -3.81 -11.92
N SER A 156 3.94 -3.97 -13.24
CA SER A 156 3.05 -5.00 -13.80
C SER A 156 3.54 -6.43 -13.55
N THR A 157 4.85 -6.66 -13.55
CA THR A 157 5.47 -7.97 -13.31
C THR A 157 5.43 -8.39 -11.84
N LEU A 158 5.33 -7.42 -10.92
CA LEU A 158 5.30 -7.66 -9.48
C LEU A 158 3.91 -8.04 -8.93
N VAL A 159 2.87 -7.83 -9.73
CA VAL A 159 1.45 -7.95 -9.33
C VAL A 159 0.70 -8.99 -10.18
N ALA A 160 1.40 -9.66 -11.10
CA ALA A 160 0.86 -10.69 -11.98
C ALA A 160 0.65 -12.04 -11.27
#